data_AF-A0A4R9WL89-F1
#
_entry.id   AF-A0A4R9WL89-F1
#
_cell.length_a   1.000
_cell.length_b   1.000
_cell.length_c   1.000
_cell.angle_alpha   90.00
_cell.angle_beta   90.00
_cell.angle_gamma   90.00
#
_symmetry.space_group_name_H-M   'P 1'
#
loop_
_entity.id
_entity.type
_entity.pdbx_description
1 polymer ?
#
loop_
_entity_poly.entity_id
_entity_poly.type
_entity_poly.pdbx_seq_one_letter_code
_entity_poly.pdbx_strand_id
1 'polypeptide(L)'
;VKGTCWVSIDGNDEPFCFASGDVGLLTAKRSFVLASDPSVVPVDAMALFSGAGRSTVTLGNGDDFAQIGGHVLLDPASGSLLSGVLPPWIHVPA
;
A
#
# COMPACT_ATOMS: atom_id res chain seq x y z
N VAL A 1 -8.28 8.82 -6.79
CA VAL A 1 -8.15 8.29 -5.41
C VAL A 1 -8.86 9.29 -4.49
N LYS A 2 -9.74 8.85 -3.59
CA LYS A 2 -10.53 9.71 -2.68
C LYS A 2 -10.29 9.31 -1.23
N GLY A 3 -10.54 10.23 -0.32
CA GLY A 3 -10.49 9.97 1.12
C GLY A 3 -9.11 10.10 1.74
N THR A 4 -9.01 9.57 2.95
CA THR A 4 -7.76 9.41 3.70
C THR A 4 -7.66 7.99 4.23
N CYS A 5 -6.45 7.50 4.49
CA CYS A 5 -6.21 6.18 5.05
C CYS A 5 -4.93 6.17 5.87
N TRP A 6 -4.96 5.48 7.00
CA TRP A 6 -3.75 5.19 7.78
C TRP A 6 -2.97 4.06 7.17
N VAL A 7 -1.66 4.25 7.07
CA VAL A 7 -0.71 3.28 6.53
C VAL A 7 0.31 2.97 7.62
N SER A 8 0.48 1.68 7.89
CA SER A 8 1.59 1.15 8.69
C SER A 8 2.45 0.26 7.80
N ILE A 9 3.77 0.47 7.83
CA ILE A 9 4.73 -0.28 7.00
C ILE A 9 5.73 -0.93 7.94
N ASP A 10 6.02 -2.21 7.72
CA ASP A 10 7.06 -2.93 8.45
C ASP A 10 8.43 -2.21 8.32
N GLY A 11 9.07 -1.98 9.47
CA GLY A 11 10.30 -1.20 9.57
C GLY A 11 10.10 0.33 9.61
N ASN A 12 8.87 0.84 9.75
CA ASN A 12 8.58 2.22 10.14
C ASN A 12 7.91 2.23 11.52
N ASP A 13 8.40 3.08 12.43
CA ASP A 13 7.95 3.09 13.83
C ASP A 13 6.55 3.68 14.01
N GLU A 14 6.17 4.65 13.18
CA GLU A 14 4.89 5.37 13.31
C GLU A 14 4.02 5.20 12.05
N PRO A 15 2.71 4.88 12.23
CA PRO A 15 1.74 4.97 11.15
C PRO A 15 1.58 6.41 10.67
N PHE A 16 1.30 6.59 9.37
CA PHE A 16 1.07 7.90 8.77
C PHE A 16 -0.22 7.90 7.96
N CYS A 17 -0.76 9.08 7.71
CA CYS A 17 -2.03 9.26 7.01
C CYS A 17 -1.79 9.65 5.55
N PHE A 18 -2.28 8.85 4.61
CA PHE A 18 -2.36 9.21 3.19
C PHE A 18 -3.55 10.10 2.93
N ALA A 19 -3.32 11.18 2.19
CA ALA A 19 -4.35 12.03 1.65
C ALA A 19 -4.73 11.64 0.21
N SER A 20 -5.85 12.19 -0.27
CA SER A 20 -6.25 12.03 -1.66
C SER A 20 -5.19 12.59 -2.61
N GLY A 21 -4.63 11.74 -3.46
CA GLY A 21 -3.60 12.10 -4.43
C GLY A 21 -2.20 11.62 -4.03
N ASP A 22 -1.98 11.29 -2.76
CA ASP A 22 -0.70 10.74 -2.30
C ASP A 22 -0.39 9.39 -2.95
N VAL A 23 0.89 9.16 -3.21
CA VAL A 23 1.41 7.91 -3.76
C VAL A 23 2.46 7.32 -2.82
N GLY A 24 2.29 6.04 -2.49
CA GLY A 24 3.29 5.23 -1.80
C GLY A 24 3.94 4.24 -2.75
N LEU A 25 5.27 4.19 -2.75
CA LEU A 25 6.03 3.19 -3.49
C LEU A 25 6.91 2.39 -2.52
N LEU A 26 6.65 1.08 -2.43
CA LEU A 26 7.53 0.13 -1.77
C LEU A 26 8.57 -0.36 -2.79
N THR A 27 9.85 -0.13 -2.50
CA THR A 27 10.98 -0.55 -3.34
C THR A 27 11.70 -1.77 -2.75
N ALA A 28 11.44 -2.05 -1.47
CA ALA A 28 11.86 -3.25 -0.76
C ALA A 28 10.63 -4.09 -0.35
N LYS A 29 10.83 -5.40 -0.19
CA LYS A 29 9.77 -6.31 0.28
C LYS A 29 9.44 -6.01 1.75
N ARG A 30 8.33 -5.32 1.98
CA ARG A 30 7.78 -4.97 3.29
C ARG A 30 6.30 -5.29 3.34
N SER A 31 5.85 -5.85 4.45
CA SER A 31 4.41 -5.91 4.73
C SER A 31 3.89 -4.53 5.11
N PHE A 32 2.62 -4.28 4.81
CA PHE A 32 1.96 -3.04 5.18
C PHE A 32 0.49 -3.30 5.49
N VAL A 33 -0.10 -2.40 6.28
CA VAL A 33 -1.52 -2.40 6.64
C VAL A 33 -2.11 -1.06 6.22
N LEU A 34 -3.30 -1.13 5.62
CA LEU A 34 -4.15 0.02 5.33
C LEU A 34 -5.38 -0.05 6.22
N ALA A 35 -5.69 1.05 6.91
CA ALA A 35 -6.79 1.09 7.86
C ALA A 35 -7.51 2.44 7.87
N SER A 36 -8.76 2.44 8.35
CA SER A 36 -9.48 3.66 8.70
C SER A 36 -8.97 4.29 10.00
N ASP A 37 -8.38 3.48 10.89
CA ASP A 37 -7.73 3.91 12.14
C ASP A 37 -6.63 2.88 12.51
N PRO A 38 -5.47 3.30 13.05
CA PRO A 38 -4.38 2.40 13.41
C PRO A 38 -4.71 1.37 14.51
N SER A 39 -5.78 1.58 15.29
CA SER A 39 -6.19 0.66 16.36
C SER A 39 -7.07 -0.50 15.87
N VAL A 40 -7.48 -0.50 14.61
CA VAL A 40 -8.34 -1.55 14.05
C VAL A 40 -7.52 -2.82 13.83
N VAL A 41 -8.10 -3.98 14.21
CA VAL A 41 -7.44 -5.27 14.02
C VAL A 41 -7.28 -5.55 12.52
N PRO A 42 -6.05 -5.80 12.03
CA PRO A 42 -5.81 -6.06 10.62
C PRO A 42 -6.40 -7.42 10.21
N VAL A 43 -6.85 -7.48 8.96
CA VAL A 43 -7.30 -8.71 8.30
C VAL A 43 -6.34 -9.06 7.16
N ASP A 44 -6.18 -10.35 6.87
CA ASP A 44 -5.30 -10.78 5.78
C ASP A 44 -5.86 -10.34 4.42
N ALA A 45 -5.09 -9.51 3.72
CA ALA A 45 -5.43 -9.03 2.38
C ALA A 45 -5.57 -10.20 1.39
N MET A 46 -4.75 -11.24 1.48
CA MET A 46 -4.81 -12.36 0.54
C MET A 46 -6.11 -13.15 0.67
N ALA A 47 -6.63 -13.29 1.90
CA ALA A 47 -7.95 -13.87 2.13
C ALA A 47 -9.06 -13.02 1.51
N LEU A 48 -8.96 -11.69 1.57
CA LEU A 48 -9.95 -10.76 0.99
C LEU A 48 -9.99 -10.80 -0.54
N PHE A 49 -8.83 -10.83 -1.19
CA PHE A 49 -8.70 -10.87 -2.66
C PHE A 49 -8.82 -12.28 -3.24
N SER A 50 -9.10 -13.30 -2.42
CA SER A 50 -9.28 -14.67 -2.89
C SER A 50 -10.48 -14.81 -3.84
N GLY A 51 -10.29 -15.56 -4.94
CA GLY A 51 -11.31 -15.84 -5.95
C GLY A 51 -10.98 -15.33 -7.36
N ALA A 52 -11.37 -16.08 -8.40
CA ALA A 52 -11.11 -15.72 -9.78
C ALA A 52 -11.78 -14.37 -10.15
N GLY A 53 -11.02 -13.46 -10.76
CA GLY A 53 -11.52 -12.17 -11.25
C GLY A 53 -11.74 -11.09 -10.19
N ARG A 54 -11.36 -11.32 -8.92
CA ARG A 54 -11.45 -10.30 -7.87
C ARG A 54 -10.22 -9.38 -7.89
N SER A 55 -10.37 -8.21 -8.50
CA SER A 55 -9.37 -7.12 -8.48
C SER A 55 -9.70 -6.01 -7.48
N THR A 56 -10.92 -5.99 -6.93
CA THR A 56 -11.40 -4.95 -6.01
C THR A 56 -12.09 -5.61 -4.81
N VAL A 57 -11.83 -5.06 -3.62
CA VAL A 57 -12.48 -5.44 -2.36
C VAL A 57 -13.06 -4.19 -1.71
N THR A 58 -14.26 -4.30 -1.16
CA THR A 58 -14.89 -3.26 -0.34
C THR A 58 -14.93 -3.71 1.11
N LEU A 59 -14.46 -2.86 2.02
CA LEU A 59 -14.58 -3.04 3.47
C LEU A 59 -15.58 -2.01 4.01
N GLY A 60 -16.44 -2.43 4.96
CA GLY A 60 -17.51 -1.56 5.46
C GLY A 60 -18.47 -1.13 4.34
N ASN A 61 -18.83 0.16 4.30
CA ASN A 61 -19.66 0.75 3.25
C ASN A 61 -18.88 1.17 1.99
N GLY A 62 -17.55 1.36 2.09
CA GLY A 62 -16.68 1.75 0.97
C GLY A 62 -16.74 3.22 0.55
N ASP A 63 -17.37 4.08 1.34
CA ASP A 63 -17.64 5.47 0.94
C ASP A 63 -16.50 6.43 1.26
N ASP A 64 -15.72 6.15 2.30
CA ASP A 64 -14.75 7.09 2.86
C ASP A 64 -13.42 7.11 2.12
N PHE A 65 -12.98 5.98 1.55
CA PHE A 65 -11.65 5.81 0.98
C PHE A 65 -11.64 4.83 -0.19
N ALA A 66 -10.84 5.11 -1.22
CA ALA A 66 -10.58 4.17 -2.31
C ALA A 66 -9.13 4.27 -2.78
N GLN A 67 -8.41 3.15 -2.73
CA GLN A 67 -7.03 3.00 -3.20
C GLN A 67 -6.96 2.14 -4.46
N ILE A 68 -5.99 2.44 -5.32
CA ILE A 68 -5.60 1.57 -6.43
C ILE A 68 -4.12 1.27 -6.23
N GLY A 69 -3.75 -0.01 -6.31
CA GLY A 69 -2.36 -0.47 -6.15
C GLY A 69 -2.01 -1.50 -7.21
N GLY A 70 -0.72 -1.79 -7.32
CA GLY A 70 -0.19 -2.75 -8.26
C GLY A 70 1.28 -3.08 -8.00
N HIS A 71 1.82 -3.95 -8.83
CA HIS A 71 3.22 -4.37 -8.75
C HIS A 71 3.94 -3.98 -10.04
N VAL A 72 5.18 -3.52 -9.89
CA VAL A 72 6.09 -3.28 -11.02
C VAL A 72 7.16 -4.37 -10.98
N LEU A 73 7.31 -5.08 -12.10
CA LEU A 73 8.42 -6.00 -12.29
C LEU A 73 9.58 -5.24 -12.93
N LEU A 74 10.70 -5.16 -12.22
CA LEU A 74 11.92 -4.56 -12.77
C LEU A 74 12.62 -5.54 -13.72
N ASP A 75 13.34 -4.99 -14.68
CA ASP A 75 14.19 -5.76 -15.59
C ASP A 75 15.24 -6.56 -14.78
N PRO A 76 15.44 -7.86 -15.05
CA PRO A 76 16.37 -8.68 -14.27
C PRO A 76 17.84 -8.22 -14.33
N ALA A 77 18.27 -7.59 -15.43
CA ALA A 77 19.66 -7.20 -15.64
C ALA A 77 19.98 -5.84 -15.02
N SER A 78 19.05 -4.89 -15.12
CA SER A 78 19.25 -3.49 -14.70
C SER A 78 18.49 -3.10 -13.42
N GLY A 79 17.49 -3.88 -13.02
CA GLY A 79 16.63 -3.59 -11.88
C GLY A 79 17.32 -3.60 -10.52
N SER A 80 18.39 -4.39 -10.38
CA SER A 80 19.18 -4.47 -9.14
C SER A 80 19.88 -3.16 -8.79
N LEU A 81 20.30 -2.39 -9.79
CA LEU A 81 20.87 -1.05 -9.58
C LEU A 81 19.81 -0.12 -8.97
N LEU A 82 18.61 -0.09 -9.56
CA LEU A 82 17.52 0.76 -9.09
C LEU A 82 17.08 0.37 -7.67
N SER A 83 16.88 -0.93 -7.40
CA SER A 83 16.50 -1.40 -6.07
C SER A 83 17.59 -1.18 -5.02
N GLY A 84 18.86 -1.08 -5.45
CA GLY A 84 20.01 -0.83 -4.56
C GLY A 84 20.20 0.63 -4.17
N VAL A 85 19.67 1.58 -4.94
CA VAL A 85 19.84 3.04 -4.69
C VAL A 85 18.61 3.71 -4.12
N LEU A 86 17.41 3.17 -4.38
CA LEU A 86 16.19 3.77 -3.85
C LEU A 86 16.06 3.52 -2.35
N PRO A 87 15.52 4.48 -1.59
CA PRO A 87 15.13 4.21 -0.21
C PRO A 87 14.05 3.11 -0.22
N PRO A 88 13.94 2.30 0.85
CA PRO A 88 13.07 1.12 0.89
C PRO A 88 11.57 1.43 0.73
N TRP A 89 11.18 2.69 0.95
CA TRP A 89 9.86 3.21 0.67
C TRP A 89 9.94 4.70 0.29
N ILE A 90 9.02 5.16 -0.55
CA ILE A 90 8.92 6.55 -1.00
C ILE A 90 7.48 7.03 -0.84
N HIS A 91 7.31 8.17 -0.17
CA HIS A 91 6.07 8.96 -0.18
C HIS A 91 6.19 10.06 -1.22
N VAL A 92 5.21 10.18 -2.10
CA VAL A 92 5.02 11.35 -2.95
C VAL A 92 3.70 12.00 -2.55
N PRO A 93 3.72 13.18 -1.90
CA PRO A 93 2.50 13.91 -1.61
C PRO A 93 1.89 14.47 -2.91
N ALA A 94 0.58 14.71 -2.90
CA ALA A 94 -0.17 15.32 -4.00
C ALA A 94 0.33 16.72 -4.42
#